data_AF-A0A285C1M2-F1
#
_entry.id   AF-A0A285C1M2-F1
#
_cell.length_a   1.000
_cell.length_b   1.000
_cell.length_c   1.000
_cell.angle_alpha   90.00
_cell.angle_beta   90.00
_cell.angle_gamma   90.00
#
_symmetry.space_group_name_H-M   'P 1'
#
loop_
_entity.id
_entity.type
_entity.pdbx_description
1 polymer ?
#
loop_
_entity_poly.entity_id
_entity_poly.type
_entity_poly.pdbx_seq_one_letter_code
_entity_poly.pdbx_strand_id
1 'polypeptide(L)' 'MKRIINAVTIALLVMLIAACGRPTVIINERERENYEKKLAGEKIVCAYGLDANGSCLKEGDDGIWY' A
#
# COMPACT_ATOMS: atom_id res chain seq x y z
N MET A 1 28.28 -11.99 -26.26
CA MET A 1 27.21 -11.03 -26.60
C MET A 1 25.88 -11.39 -25.94
N LYS A 2 25.18 -12.46 -26.35
CA LYS A 2 23.84 -12.81 -25.84
C LYS A 2 23.74 -12.96 -24.30
N ARG A 3 24.74 -13.57 -23.65
CA ARG A 3 24.80 -13.72 -22.19
C ARG A 3 24.98 -12.38 -21.45
N ILE A 4 25.71 -11.44 -22.04
CA ILE A 4 25.95 -10.11 -21.47
C ILE A 4 24.66 -9.28 -21.53
N ILE A 5 23.96 -9.35 -22.66
CA ILE A 5 22.66 -8.68 -22.84
C ILE A 5 21.65 -9.18 -21.81
N ASN A 6 21.54 -10.50 -21.63
CA ASN A 6 20.63 -11.08 -20.64
C ASN A 6 20.95 -10.61 -19.20
N ALA A 7 22.23 -10.58 -18.84
CA ALA A 7 22.65 -10.11 -17.50
C ALA A 7 22.27 -8.64 -17.27
N VAL A 8 22.51 -7.78 -18.27
CA VAL A 8 22.17 -6.35 -18.21
C VAL A 8 20.66 -6.16 -18.10
N THR A 9 19.86 -6.90 -18.88
CA THR A 9 18.39 -6.80 -18.81
C THR A 9 17.81 -7.23 -17.47
N ILE A 10 18.35 -8.31 -16.88
CA ILE A 10 17.90 -8.78 -15.56
C ILE A 10 18.25 -7.75 -14.48
N ALA A 11 19.46 -7.19 -14.51
CA ALA A 11 19.88 -6.17 -13.57
C ALA A 11 18.99 -4.92 -13.64
N LEU A 12 18.66 -4.45 -14.84
CA LEU A 12 17.75 -3.32 -15.06
C LEU A 12 16.34 -3.59 -14.52
N LEU A 13 15.79 -4.78 -14.77
CA LEU A 13 14.46 -5.16 -14.26
C LEU A 13 14.41 -5.17 -12.72
N VAL A 14 15.45 -5.73 -12.07
CA VAL A 14 15.52 -5.75 -10.60
C VAL A 14 15.63 -4.33 -10.03
N MET A 15 16.42 -3.46 -10.65
CA MET A 15 16.52 -2.05 -10.23
C MET A 15 15.19 -1.31 -10.36
N LEU A 16 14.43 -1.57 -11.43
CA LEU A 16 13.11 -0.95 -11.63
C LEU A 16 12.11 -1.42 -10.56
N ILE A 17 12.12 -2.71 -10.21
CA ILE A 17 11.26 -3.23 -9.14
C ILE A 17 11.66 -2.64 -7.78
N ALA A 18 12.95 -2.48 -7.50
CA ALA A 18 13.44 -1.89 -6.26
C ALA A 18 13.15 -0.38 -6.16
N ALA A 19 13.15 0.34 -7.29
CA ALA A 19 12.82 1.77 -7.34
C ALA A 19 11.33 2.03 -7.08
N CYS A 20 10.44 1.10 -7.42
CA CYS A 20 9.03 1.10 -7.00
C CYS A 20 8.84 0.66 -5.55
N GLY A 21 9.74 1.10 -4.65
CA GLY A 21 9.73 0.77 -3.22
C GLY A 21 8.35 0.97 -2.59
N ARG A 22 8.08 0.21 -1.51
CA ARG A 22 6.80 0.32 -0.79
C ARG A 22 6.57 1.80 -0.42
N PRO A 23 5.40 2.37 -0.75
CA PRO A 23 5.12 3.74 -0.38
C PRO A 23 5.28 3.88 1.13
N THR A 24 6.15 4.79 1.57
CA THR A 24 6.27 5.18 2.98
C THR A 24 5.04 6.03 3.32
N VAL A 25 3.90 5.37 3.46
CA VAL A 25 2.71 5.99 4.02
C VAL A 25 2.99 6.18 5.51
N ILE A 26 2.89 7.42 5.99
CA ILE A 26 2.94 7.69 7.43
C ILE A 26 1.61 7.20 7.99
N ILE A 27 1.60 5.96 8.47
CA ILE A 27 0.43 5.32 9.07
C ILE A 27 0.33 5.76 10.52
N ASN A 28 -0.78 6.40 10.91
CA ASN A 28 -1.06 6.65 12.32
C ASN A 28 -1.55 5.37 13.02
N GLU A 29 -1.57 5.38 14.35
CA GLU A 29 -1.97 4.18 15.12
C GLU A 29 -3.42 3.73 14.83
N ARG A 30 -4.31 4.67 14.48
CA ARG A 30 -5.72 4.39 14.10
C ARG A 30 -5.80 3.62 12.78
N GLU A 31 -4.91 3.90 11.84
CA GLU A 31 -4.88 3.32 10.50
C GLU A 31 -4.11 2.00 10.46
N ARG A 32 -3.28 1.74 11.47
CA ARG A 32 -2.31 0.63 11.47
C ARG A 32 -2.98 -0.74 11.36
N GLU A 33 -4.04 -0.99 12.10
CA GLU A 33 -4.72 -2.28 12.09
C GLU A 33 -5.27 -2.61 10.69
N ASN A 34 -5.97 -1.66 10.07
CA ASN A 34 -6.52 -1.86 8.74
C ASN A 34 -5.43 -1.90 7.66
N TYR A 35 -4.35 -1.15 7.84
CA TYR A 35 -3.20 -1.20 6.96
C TYR A 35 -2.52 -2.58 6.97
N GLU A 36 -2.30 -3.16 8.15
CA GLU A 36 -1.72 -4.50 8.30
C GLU A 36 -2.63 -5.58 7.68
N LYS A 37 -3.95 -5.49 7.90
CA LYS A 37 -4.93 -6.38 7.24
C LYS A 37 -4.89 -6.27 5.72
N LYS A 38 -4.79 -5.05 5.17
CA LYS A 38 -4.61 -4.81 3.73
C LYS A 38 -3.35 -5.47 3.19
N LEU A 39 -2.22 -5.34 3.90
CA LEU A 39 -0.95 -5.98 3.50
C LEU A 39 -1.02 -7.50 3.56
N ALA A 40 -1.75 -8.06 4.53
CA ALA A 40 -1.97 -9.49 4.66
C ALA A 40 -3.00 -10.05 3.66
N GLY A 41 -3.71 -9.19 2.91
CA GLY A 41 -4.78 -9.60 2.00
C GLY A 41 -6.09 -9.96 2.72
N GLU A 42 -6.25 -9.55 3.96
CA GLU A 42 -7.44 -9.80 4.76
C GLU A 42 -8.59 -8.85 4.40
N LYS A 43 -9.82 -9.29 4.66
CA LYS A 43 -11.02 -8.48 4.42
C LYS A 43 -11.22 -7.49 5.57
N ILE A 44 -11.27 -6.20 5.26
CA ILE A 44 -11.65 -5.16 6.20
C ILE A 44 -13.18 -4.98 6.16
N VAL A 45 -13.82 -5.00 7.32
CA VAL A 45 -15.27 -4.80 7.47
C VAL A 45 -15.51 -3.54 8.30
N CYS A 46 -15.98 -2.48 7.64
CA CYS A 46 -16.39 -1.23 8.29
C CYS A 46 -17.85 -0.95 7.95
N ALA A 47 -18.68 -0.71 8.97
CA ALA A 47 -20.13 -0.54 8.80
C ALA A 47 -20.51 0.66 7.93
N TYR A 48 -19.72 1.74 8.00
CA TYR A 48 -19.97 3.00 7.29
C TYR A 48 -18.95 3.27 6.18
N GLY A 49 -18.11 2.29 5.83
CA GLY A 49 -17.06 2.42 4.82
C GLY A 49 -15.68 2.77 5.37
N LEU A 50 -14.73 3.01 4.46
CA LEU A 50 -13.34 3.35 4.73
C LEU A 50 -13.06 4.79 4.25
N ASP A 51 -12.33 5.56 5.05
CA ASP A 51 -11.80 6.85 4.61
C ASP A 51 -10.62 6.69 3.63
N ALA A 52 -10.18 7.81 3.05
CA ALA A 52 -9.06 7.83 2.09
C ALA A 52 -7.73 7.31 2.67
N ASN A 53 -7.59 7.30 3.99
CA ASN A 53 -6.40 6.82 4.69
C ASN A 53 -6.53 5.36 5.13
N GLY A 54 -7.70 4.74 4.97
CA GLY A 54 -7.96 3.35 5.31
C GLY A 54 -8.46 3.10 6.73
N SER A 55 -8.96 4.12 7.43
CA SER A 55 -9.67 3.93 8.69
C SER A 55 -11.16 3.70 8.50
N CYS A 56 -11.80 2.98 9.41
CA CYS A 56 -13.25 2.83 9.39
C CYS A 56 -13.96 4.15 9.71
N LEU A 57 -14.93 4.51 8.87
CA LEU A 57 -15.84 5.62 9.11
C LEU A 57 -16.78 5.30 10.26
N LYS A 58 -17.21 6.34 10.96
CA LYS A 58 -18.27 6.29 11.97
C LYS A 58 -19.61 6.71 11.36
N GLU A 59 -20.69 6.52 12.10
CA GLU A 59 -22.00 7.00 11.69
C GLU A 59 -22.00 8.52 11.51
N GLY A 60 -22.41 8.99 10.33
CA GLY A 60 -22.44 10.41 10.00
C GLY A 60 -21.09 11.02 9.59
N ASP A 61 -20.03 10.22 9.51
CA ASP A 61 -18.70 10.64 9.03
C ASP A 61 -18.67 10.67 7.49
N ASP A 62 -18.23 11.78 6.90
CA ASP A 62 -18.12 11.96 5.44
C ASP A 62 -16.72 11.61 4.92
N GLY A 63 -15.78 11.29 5.81
CA GLY A 63 -14.40 10.94 5.47
C GLY A 63 -13.54 12.14 5.05
N ILE A 64 -14.01 13.38 5.27
CA ILE A 64 -13.27 14.61 5.00
C ILE A 64 -12.80 15.19 6.33
N TRP A 65 -11.48 15.10 6.58
CA TRP A 65 -10.85 15.68 7.77
C TRP A 65 -10.28 17.07 7.41
N TYR A 66 -10.80 18.13 8.04
CA TYR A 66 -10.35 19.53 7.89
C TYR A 66 -9.09 19.83 8.70
#